data_AF-A0A7G7L9Z1-F1
#
_entry.id   AF-A0A7G7L9Z1-F1
#
_cell.length_a   1.000
_cell.length_b   1.000
_cell.length_c   1.000
_cell.angle_alpha   90.00
_cell.angle_beta   90.00
_cell.angle_gamma   90.00
#
_symmetry.space_group_name_H-M   'P 1'
#
loop_
_entity.id
_entity.type
_entity.pdbx_description
1 polymer ?
#
loop_
_entity_poly.entity_id
_entity_poly.type
_entity_poly.pdbx_seq_one_letter_code
_entity_poly.pdbx_strand_id
1 'polypeptide(L)'
;MNPVPASSDPERRPAASAAGRPSAVAAPPVSIGTLDDVRPGALLVAMPMLTDPTFAGTVVYVLDHSATGTVGVVLNRPSEVAIHDVLPGWSDLAVEPGVFHVGGPCESETALCLAVATGRPGAALQTVDGDVHLVDLDSDPDELGHGIAGLRVFAGYAGWSPGQLGAEIAEGAWACLAGQPDDVVSTVGGAALWRSVLGRQTGRRAVLSTATADPSQN
;
A
#
# COMPACT_ATOMS: atom_id res chain seq x y z
N MET A 1 -81.90 -19.17 28.91
CA MET A 1 -82.04 -19.59 27.50
C MET A 1 -80.92 -18.91 26.70
N ASN A 2 -80.38 -19.60 25.70
CA ASN A 2 -79.36 -19.09 24.75
C ASN A 2 -79.95 -17.99 23.81
N PRO A 3 -79.19 -17.26 22.94
CA PRO A 3 -77.83 -17.54 22.43
C PRO A 3 -76.85 -16.32 22.28
N VAL A 4 -75.74 -16.56 21.55
CA VAL A 4 -74.58 -15.73 21.14
C VAL A 4 -74.45 -15.86 19.60
N PRO A 5 -74.01 -14.90 18.73
CA PRO A 5 -72.91 -13.90 18.80
C PRO A 5 -73.39 -12.46 18.41
N ALA A 6 -72.64 -11.45 17.91
CA ALA A 6 -71.25 -11.23 17.39
C ALA A 6 -70.86 -9.72 17.59
N SER A 7 -69.74 -9.12 17.14
CA SER A 7 -68.57 -9.51 16.30
C SER A 7 -67.36 -8.56 16.58
N SER A 8 -66.28 -8.60 15.77
CA SER A 8 -65.07 -7.76 15.89
C SER A 8 -64.86 -6.76 14.72
N ASP A 9 -64.31 -5.57 14.99
CA ASP A 9 -63.59 -4.73 14.01
C ASP A 9 -62.54 -3.84 14.73
N PRO A 10 -61.22 -3.94 14.45
CA PRO A 10 -60.17 -3.23 15.20
C PRO A 10 -59.74 -1.88 14.62
N GLU A 11 -59.30 -1.00 15.54
CA GLU A 11 -58.91 0.41 15.36
C GLU A 11 -58.13 0.81 14.09
N ARG A 12 -58.61 1.90 13.47
CA ARG A 12 -57.90 2.66 12.44
C ARG A 12 -56.88 3.63 13.10
N ARG A 13 -55.60 3.27 13.14
CA ARG A 13 -54.52 4.21 13.54
C ARG A 13 -54.24 5.23 12.43
N PRO A 14 -53.97 6.52 12.74
CA PRO A 14 -53.62 7.53 11.74
C PRO A 14 -52.19 7.32 11.21
N ALA A 15 -51.98 7.61 9.92
CA ALA A 15 -50.67 7.51 9.28
C ALA A 15 -49.73 8.64 9.75
N ALA A 16 -48.49 8.29 10.10
CA ALA A 16 -47.46 9.27 10.41
C ALA A 16 -46.93 9.94 9.12
N SER A 17 -46.76 11.26 9.17
CA SER A 17 -46.26 12.05 8.04
C SER A 17 -44.81 11.69 7.70
N ALA A 18 -44.55 11.36 6.44
CA ALA A 18 -43.20 11.05 5.97
C ALA A 18 -42.36 12.33 5.84
N ALA A 19 -41.53 12.61 6.85
CA ALA A 19 -40.49 13.62 6.74
C ALA A 19 -39.46 13.18 5.69
N GLY A 20 -39.30 13.98 4.63
CA GLY A 20 -38.34 13.69 3.56
C GLY A 20 -36.91 13.61 4.11
N ARG A 21 -36.23 12.48 3.89
CA ARG A 21 -34.78 12.38 4.15
C ARG A 21 -34.07 13.41 3.25
N PRO A 22 -33.15 14.24 3.78
CA PRO A 22 -32.29 15.04 2.93
C PRO A 22 -31.50 14.09 2.03
N SER A 23 -31.58 14.30 0.71
CA SER A 23 -30.81 13.51 -0.24
C SER A 23 -29.33 13.77 0.03
N ALA A 24 -28.59 12.72 0.41
CA ALA A 24 -27.17 12.84 0.68
C ALA A 24 -26.47 13.28 -0.61
N VAL A 25 -25.97 14.52 -0.64
CA VAL A 25 -25.11 14.99 -1.72
C VAL A 25 -23.91 14.05 -1.74
N ALA A 26 -23.82 13.23 -2.78
CA ALA A 26 -22.68 12.34 -2.97
C ALA A 26 -21.42 13.22 -3.01
N ALA A 27 -20.57 13.07 -2.00
CA ALA A 27 -19.32 13.80 -1.95
C ALA A 27 -18.50 13.47 -3.21
N PRO A 28 -17.77 14.44 -3.79
CA PRO A 28 -17.00 14.20 -5.00
C PRO A 28 -16.04 13.02 -4.77
N PRO A 29 -15.81 12.18 -5.80
CA PRO A 29 -14.97 11.02 -5.68
C PRO A 29 -13.59 11.42 -5.18
N VAL A 30 -12.99 10.59 -4.33
CA VAL A 30 -11.58 10.75 -3.98
C VAL A 30 -10.81 10.53 -5.27
N SER A 31 -10.13 11.55 -5.79
CA SER A 31 -9.18 11.31 -6.88
C SER A 31 -8.12 10.36 -6.37
N ILE A 32 -7.98 9.20 -6.98
CA ILE A 32 -7.03 8.14 -6.61
C ILE A 32 -5.81 8.12 -7.52
N GLY A 33 -5.68 9.09 -8.45
CA GLY A 33 -4.68 9.03 -9.51
C GLY A 33 -5.16 8.15 -10.65
N THR A 34 -4.28 7.93 -11.62
CA THR A 34 -4.54 7.24 -12.88
C THR A 34 -3.35 6.34 -13.24
N LEU A 35 -3.49 5.50 -14.25
CA LEU A 35 -2.36 4.71 -14.76
C LEU A 35 -1.22 5.61 -15.29
N ASP A 36 -1.54 6.80 -15.82
CA ASP A 36 -0.55 7.78 -16.29
C ASP A 36 0.32 8.37 -15.15
N ASP A 37 -0.11 8.24 -13.90
CA ASP A 37 0.68 8.62 -12.72
C ASP A 37 1.69 7.51 -12.31
N VAL A 38 1.55 6.28 -12.84
CA VAL A 38 2.39 5.13 -12.51
C VAL A 38 3.69 5.15 -13.31
N ARG A 39 4.80 5.10 -12.58
CA ARG A 39 6.19 5.06 -13.09
C ARG A 39 7.10 4.48 -12.00
N PRO A 40 8.36 4.11 -12.30
CA PRO A 40 9.37 3.90 -11.27
C PRO A 40 9.35 5.05 -10.24
N GLY A 41 9.37 4.72 -8.95
CA GLY A 41 9.24 5.69 -7.85
C GLY A 41 7.81 6.06 -7.45
N ALA A 42 6.78 5.63 -8.18
CA ALA A 42 5.40 5.78 -7.74
C ALA A 42 5.07 4.83 -6.58
N LEU A 43 4.08 5.21 -5.76
CA LEU A 43 3.45 4.35 -4.77
C LEU A 43 2.07 3.92 -5.24
N LEU A 44 1.79 2.62 -5.11
CA LEU A 44 0.43 2.07 -5.15
C LEU A 44 0.00 1.81 -3.70
N VAL A 45 -0.96 2.59 -3.21
CA VAL A 45 -1.50 2.43 -1.85
C VAL A 45 -2.82 1.69 -1.92
N ALA A 46 -2.90 0.54 -1.25
CA ALA A 46 -4.10 -0.27 -1.21
C ALA A 46 -5.26 0.50 -0.60
N MET A 47 -6.35 0.65 -1.33
CA MET A 47 -7.55 1.32 -0.84
C MET A 47 -8.32 0.39 0.12
N PRO A 48 -9.12 0.90 1.08
CA PRO A 48 -9.82 0.05 2.06
C PRO A 48 -10.82 -0.97 1.48
N MET A 49 -11.15 -0.89 0.19
CA MET A 49 -11.98 -1.88 -0.52
C MET A 49 -11.18 -3.09 -1.04
N LEU A 50 -9.85 -2.99 -1.13
CA LEU A 50 -8.99 -4.08 -1.56
C LEU A 50 -8.79 -5.07 -0.41
N THR A 51 -9.64 -6.10 -0.36
CA THR A 51 -9.67 -7.10 0.73
C THR A 51 -8.82 -8.35 0.47
N ASP A 52 -8.06 -8.40 -0.63
CA ASP A 52 -7.12 -9.51 -0.89
C ASP A 52 -6.07 -9.56 0.23
N PRO A 53 -5.93 -10.68 0.99
CA PRO A 53 -4.94 -10.78 2.07
C PRO A 53 -3.49 -10.49 1.65
N THR A 54 -3.16 -10.66 0.38
CA THR A 54 -1.85 -10.38 -0.22
C THR A 54 -1.55 -8.87 -0.28
N PHE A 55 -2.58 -8.04 -0.49
CA PHE A 55 -2.43 -6.62 -0.78
C PHE A 55 -3.23 -5.67 0.14
N ALA A 56 -4.14 -6.18 0.95
CA ALA A 56 -4.88 -5.39 1.94
C ALA A 56 -3.92 -4.62 2.85
N GLY A 57 -4.18 -3.32 2.99
CA GLY A 57 -3.38 -2.39 3.79
C GLY A 57 -1.94 -2.18 3.30
N THR A 58 -1.56 -2.60 2.09
CA THR A 58 -0.19 -2.44 1.59
C THR A 58 0.12 -1.06 1.03
N VAL A 59 1.41 -0.72 1.06
CA VAL A 59 2.02 0.33 0.25
C VAL A 59 3.06 -0.36 -0.63
N VAL A 60 2.86 -0.35 -1.95
CA VAL A 60 3.81 -0.91 -2.93
C VAL A 60 4.60 0.21 -3.57
N TYR A 61 5.92 0.07 -3.64
CA TYR A 61 6.82 0.95 -4.37
C TYR A 61 7.09 0.36 -5.76
N VAL A 62 6.87 1.14 -6.81
CA VAL A 62 7.03 0.71 -8.20
C VAL A 62 8.51 0.75 -8.61
N LEU A 63 9.02 -0.40 -9.07
CA LEU A 63 10.38 -0.61 -9.58
C LEU A 63 10.46 -0.41 -11.10
N ASP A 64 9.50 -0.97 -11.84
CA ASP A 64 9.34 -0.76 -13.28
C ASP A 64 7.86 -0.60 -13.64
N HIS A 65 7.59 0.22 -14.66
CA HIS A 65 6.29 0.30 -15.31
C HIS A 65 6.49 0.46 -16.82
N SER A 66 6.08 -0.55 -17.57
CA SER A 66 6.37 -0.65 -19.00
C SER A 66 5.24 -1.39 -19.75
N ALA A 67 5.31 -1.44 -21.08
CA ALA A 67 4.30 -2.12 -21.89
C ALA A 67 4.19 -3.64 -21.60
N THR A 68 5.21 -4.23 -20.97
CA THR A 68 5.27 -5.64 -20.56
C THR A 68 4.65 -5.91 -19.19
N GLY A 69 4.36 -4.89 -18.38
CA GLY A 69 3.77 -5.05 -17.06
C GLY A 69 4.19 -3.96 -16.07
N THR A 70 3.90 -4.20 -14.79
CA THR A 70 4.41 -3.38 -13.67
C THR A 70 5.06 -4.30 -12.66
N VAL A 71 6.19 -3.88 -12.09
CA VAL A 71 6.90 -4.58 -11.01
C VAL A 71 7.06 -3.64 -9.84
N GLY A 72 6.81 -4.11 -8.62
CA GLY A 72 6.98 -3.33 -7.39
C GLY A 72 7.23 -4.20 -6.16
N VAL A 73 7.55 -3.57 -5.04
CA VAL A 73 7.75 -4.25 -3.74
C VAL A 73 6.90 -3.63 -2.65
N VAL A 74 6.26 -4.47 -1.83
CA VAL A 74 5.48 -4.06 -0.66
C VAL A 74 6.42 -3.53 0.43
N LEU A 75 6.38 -2.22 0.67
CA LEU A 75 7.23 -1.54 1.65
C LEU A 75 6.90 -1.91 3.09
N ASN A 76 5.62 -2.14 3.41
CA ASN A 76 5.14 -2.11 4.79
C ASN A 76 4.86 -3.48 5.44
N ARG A 77 5.35 -4.59 4.87
CA ARG A 77 5.20 -5.94 5.45
C ARG A 77 6.54 -6.50 5.95
N PRO A 78 6.99 -6.15 7.18
CA PRO A 78 8.14 -6.83 7.78
C PRO A 78 7.85 -8.33 7.99
N SER A 79 8.87 -9.15 7.84
CA SER A 79 8.86 -10.57 8.19
C SER A 79 9.55 -10.81 9.54
N GLU A 80 9.58 -12.07 9.99
CA GLU A 80 10.33 -12.49 11.18
C GLU A 80 11.80 -12.88 10.87
N VAL A 81 12.22 -12.86 9.60
CA VAL A 81 13.57 -13.24 9.17
C VAL A 81 14.50 -12.05 9.26
N ALA A 82 15.52 -12.12 10.12
CA ALA A 82 16.48 -11.04 10.28
C ALA A 82 17.53 -11.02 9.15
N ILE A 83 17.99 -9.82 8.78
CA ILE A 83 18.99 -9.66 7.72
C ILE A 83 20.33 -10.29 8.15
N HIS A 84 20.72 -10.15 9.42
CA HIS A 84 21.97 -10.73 9.93
C HIS A 84 22.08 -12.26 9.83
N ASP A 85 20.95 -12.99 9.84
CA ASP A 85 20.93 -14.45 9.75
C ASP A 85 21.19 -14.99 8.33
N VAL A 86 20.88 -14.18 7.30
CA VAL A 86 20.94 -14.59 5.88
C VAL A 86 22.02 -13.83 5.11
N LEU A 87 22.17 -12.54 5.40
CA LEU A 87 23.02 -11.57 4.72
C LEU A 87 23.82 -10.74 5.76
N PRO A 88 24.71 -11.36 6.56
CA PRO A 88 25.37 -10.71 7.69
C PRO A 88 26.12 -9.42 7.33
N GLY A 89 26.84 -9.40 6.20
CA GLY A 89 27.56 -8.21 5.74
C GLY A 89 26.67 -7.02 5.35
N TRP A 90 25.37 -7.27 5.13
CA TRP A 90 24.38 -6.25 4.76
C TRP A 90 23.62 -5.68 5.96
N SER A 91 23.76 -6.29 7.15
CA SER A 91 22.92 -5.96 8.31
C SER A 91 23.21 -4.57 8.91
N ASP A 92 24.46 -4.11 8.89
CA ASP A 92 24.85 -2.80 9.45
C ASP A 92 24.41 -1.61 8.58
N LEU A 93 24.04 -1.88 7.32
CA LEU A 93 23.51 -0.91 6.36
C LEU A 93 21.97 -0.86 6.36
N ALA A 94 21.32 -1.87 6.92
CA ALA A 94 19.87 -2.02 6.89
C ALA A 94 19.18 -1.04 7.85
N VAL A 95 18.04 -0.48 7.43
CA VAL A 95 17.21 0.34 8.32
C VAL A 95 16.36 -0.50 9.26
N GLU A 96 16.17 -0.01 10.48
CA GLU A 96 15.32 -0.69 11.47
C GLU A 96 13.85 -0.82 11.00
N PRO A 97 13.15 -1.93 11.30
CA PRO A 97 13.71 -3.19 11.81
C PRO A 97 14.62 -3.86 10.77
N GLY A 98 15.80 -4.33 11.20
CA GLY A 98 16.80 -5.03 10.36
C GLY A 98 16.38 -6.44 9.90
N VAL A 99 15.21 -6.54 9.27
CA VAL A 99 14.55 -7.77 8.83
C VAL A 99 14.20 -7.71 7.36
N PHE A 100 14.04 -8.88 6.73
CA PHE A 100 13.46 -8.98 5.40
C PHE A 100 12.00 -8.50 5.43
N HIS A 101 11.57 -7.84 4.36
CA HIS A 101 10.17 -7.52 4.12
C HIS A 101 9.58 -8.48 3.09
N VAL A 102 8.30 -8.83 3.20
CA VAL A 102 7.60 -9.63 2.18
C VAL A 102 7.25 -8.68 1.03
N GLY A 103 8.04 -8.68 -0.04
CA GLY A 103 7.92 -7.75 -1.17
C GLY A 103 6.74 -8.07 -2.10
N GLY A 104 6.29 -9.33 -2.13
CA GLY A 104 5.06 -9.73 -2.80
C GLY A 104 4.97 -11.25 -3.03
N PRO A 105 3.95 -11.72 -3.77
CA PRO A 105 3.70 -13.15 -3.98
C PRO A 105 4.58 -13.80 -5.07
N CYS A 106 5.25 -13.01 -5.92
CA CYS A 106 6.09 -13.54 -7.00
C CYS A 106 7.51 -13.78 -6.49
N GLU A 107 8.08 -14.94 -6.85
CA GLU A 107 9.48 -15.32 -6.59
C GLU A 107 9.93 -15.07 -5.13
N SER A 108 9.20 -15.62 -4.15
CA SER A 108 9.48 -15.42 -2.72
C SER A 108 10.88 -15.89 -2.24
N GLU A 109 11.61 -16.63 -3.07
CA GLU A 109 13.01 -17.04 -2.82
C GLU A 109 14.04 -16.05 -3.39
N THR A 110 13.62 -15.14 -4.29
CA THR A 110 14.46 -14.06 -4.83
C THR A 110 14.52 -12.89 -3.84
N ALA A 111 15.72 -12.47 -3.47
CA ALA A 111 15.94 -11.28 -2.65
C ALA A 111 16.14 -10.04 -3.54
N LEU A 112 15.41 -8.96 -3.23
CA LEU A 112 15.59 -7.64 -3.83
C LEU A 112 16.04 -6.66 -2.74
N CYS A 113 16.98 -5.77 -3.04
CA CYS A 113 17.46 -4.77 -2.10
C CYS A 113 17.28 -3.37 -2.69
N LEU A 114 16.62 -2.48 -1.93
CA LEU A 114 16.55 -1.06 -2.24
C LEU A 114 17.38 -0.27 -1.23
N ALA A 115 18.23 0.63 -1.74
CA ALA A 115 18.94 1.61 -0.94
C ALA A 115 18.56 3.03 -1.35
N VAL A 116 18.65 3.95 -0.39
CA VAL A 116 18.52 5.40 -0.62
C VAL A 116 19.90 6.03 -0.53
N ALA A 117 20.36 6.68 -1.60
CA ALA A 117 21.64 7.37 -1.62
C ALA A 117 21.58 8.70 -0.83
N THR A 118 22.70 9.09 -0.20
CA THR A 118 22.89 10.42 0.43
C THR A 118 23.70 11.38 -0.44
N GLY A 119 24.06 10.95 -1.64
CA GLY A 119 24.94 11.68 -2.56
C GLY A 119 24.96 11.04 -3.94
N ARG A 120 26.08 11.13 -4.65
CA ARG A 120 26.20 10.47 -5.95
C ARG A 120 26.29 8.95 -5.76
N PRO A 121 25.41 8.15 -6.41
CA PRO A 121 25.47 6.70 -6.30
C PRO A 121 26.79 6.14 -6.86
N GLY A 122 27.29 5.06 -6.25
CA GLY A 122 28.38 4.27 -6.79
C GLY A 122 27.98 3.53 -8.07
N ALA A 123 28.96 3.02 -8.82
CA ALA A 123 28.72 2.39 -10.13
C ALA A 123 27.91 1.07 -10.05
N ALA A 124 27.79 0.46 -8.87
CA ALA A 124 27.04 -0.77 -8.62
C ALA A 124 25.52 -0.57 -8.39
N LEU A 125 25.03 0.68 -8.44
CA LEU A 125 23.63 1.02 -8.13
C LEU A 125 22.77 1.26 -9.38
N GLN A 126 21.74 0.43 -9.58
CA GLN A 126 20.76 0.66 -10.63
C GLN A 126 19.70 1.65 -10.12
N THR A 127 19.63 2.84 -10.73
CA THR A 127 18.65 3.87 -10.33
C THR A 127 17.23 3.47 -10.69
N VAL A 128 16.31 3.59 -9.72
CA VAL A 128 14.87 3.38 -9.92
C VAL A 128 14.18 4.74 -10.11
N ASP A 129 14.27 5.62 -9.11
CA ASP A 129 13.81 7.02 -9.19
C ASP A 129 14.58 7.90 -8.20
N GLY A 130 15.02 9.06 -8.65
CA GLY A 130 15.81 10.00 -7.86
C GLY A 130 17.01 9.34 -7.15
N ASP A 131 16.99 9.38 -5.82
CA ASP A 131 18.01 8.82 -4.93
C ASP A 131 17.72 7.37 -4.50
N VAL A 132 16.70 6.71 -5.06
CA VAL A 132 16.35 5.31 -4.77
C VAL A 132 16.97 4.39 -5.83
N HIS A 133 17.71 3.39 -5.36
CA HIS A 133 18.46 2.46 -6.19
C HIS A 133 18.17 1.01 -5.82
N LEU A 134 18.12 0.14 -6.83
CA LEU A 134 18.29 -1.30 -6.67
C LEU A 134 19.77 -1.61 -6.46
N VAL A 135 20.02 -2.52 -5.51
CA VAL A 135 21.33 -2.98 -5.09
C VAL A 135 21.50 -4.44 -5.49
N ASP A 136 22.66 -4.78 -6.06
CA ASP A 136 23.08 -6.16 -6.26
C ASP A 136 23.57 -6.77 -4.94
N LEU A 137 22.87 -7.78 -4.42
CA LEU A 137 23.21 -8.43 -3.14
C LEU A 137 24.40 -9.39 -3.26
N ASP A 138 24.83 -9.75 -4.48
CA ASP A 138 26.06 -10.52 -4.73
C ASP A 138 27.31 -9.62 -4.75
N SER A 139 27.15 -8.29 -4.69
CA SER A 139 28.24 -7.32 -4.59
C SER A 139 28.81 -7.19 -3.16
N ASP A 140 29.96 -6.53 -3.03
CA ASP A 140 30.58 -6.27 -1.71
C ASP A 140 29.87 -5.10 -1.01
N PRO A 141 29.24 -5.29 0.17
CA PRO A 141 28.55 -4.20 0.88
C PRO A 141 29.48 -3.04 1.27
N ASP A 142 30.79 -3.27 1.41
CA ASP A 142 31.75 -2.19 1.69
C ASP A 142 31.87 -1.19 0.52
N GLU A 143 31.50 -1.57 -0.71
CA GLU A 143 31.50 -0.65 -1.87
C GLU A 143 30.40 0.43 -1.80
N LEU A 144 29.32 0.19 -1.05
CA LEU A 144 28.28 1.19 -0.80
C LEU A 144 28.69 2.17 0.30
N GLY A 145 29.46 1.69 1.27
CA GLY A 145 30.02 2.46 2.39
C GLY A 145 29.00 3.40 3.06
N HIS A 146 29.43 4.61 3.38
CA HIS A 146 28.56 5.66 3.94
C HIS A 146 27.79 6.46 2.86
N GLY A 147 27.69 5.95 1.62
CA GLY A 147 27.03 6.63 0.50
C GLY A 147 25.50 6.52 0.50
N ILE A 148 24.93 5.79 1.46
CA ILE A 148 23.50 5.54 1.58
C ILE A 148 22.95 6.00 2.94
N ALA A 149 21.68 6.40 2.97
CA ALA A 149 20.93 6.69 4.20
C ALA A 149 20.51 5.38 4.91
N GLY A 150 20.47 4.30 4.14
CA GLY A 150 20.21 2.94 4.57
C GLY A 150 19.57 2.13 3.44
N LEU A 151 19.38 0.84 3.68
CA LEU A 151 18.73 -0.09 2.75
C LEU A 151 17.62 -0.91 3.39
N ARG A 152 16.76 -1.48 2.55
CA ARG A 152 15.72 -2.44 2.94
C ARG A 152 15.73 -3.62 1.97
N VAL A 153 15.73 -4.84 2.53
CA VAL A 153 15.74 -6.09 1.76
C VAL A 153 14.33 -6.69 1.73
N PHE A 154 13.93 -7.20 0.57
CA PHE A 154 12.63 -7.77 0.28
C PHE A 154 12.78 -9.20 -0.22
N ALA A 155 11.93 -10.11 0.26
CA ALA A 155 11.74 -11.43 -0.30
C ALA A 155 10.55 -11.40 -1.29
N GLY A 156 10.81 -11.71 -2.55
CA GLY A 156 9.85 -11.64 -3.64
C GLY A 156 9.40 -10.22 -4.02
N TYR A 157 8.49 -10.15 -5.00
CA TYR A 157 7.94 -8.91 -5.55
C TYR A 157 6.46 -9.04 -5.91
N ALA A 158 5.82 -7.91 -6.17
CA ALA A 158 4.49 -7.80 -6.73
C ALA A 158 4.58 -7.50 -8.23
N GLY A 159 3.91 -8.30 -9.05
CA GLY A 159 3.90 -8.17 -10.50
C GLY A 159 2.48 -8.03 -11.04
N TRP A 160 2.29 -7.11 -11.99
CA TRP A 160 1.04 -6.94 -12.73
C TRP A 160 1.28 -7.22 -14.22
N SER A 161 0.40 -8.04 -14.81
CA SER A 161 0.37 -8.27 -16.25
C SER A 161 -0.06 -7.00 -17.02
N PRO A 162 0.23 -6.89 -18.33
CA PRO A 162 -0.20 -5.77 -19.14
C PRO A 162 -1.70 -5.46 -18.99
N GLY A 163 -2.04 -4.21 -18.66
CA GLY A 163 -3.41 -3.74 -18.46
C GLY A 163 -4.06 -4.11 -17.11
N GLN A 164 -3.51 -5.06 -16.36
CA GLN A 164 -4.08 -5.52 -15.08
C GLN A 164 -4.15 -4.39 -14.05
N LEU A 165 -3.02 -3.71 -13.80
CA LEU A 165 -2.96 -2.59 -12.85
C LEU A 165 -3.90 -1.45 -13.25
N GLY A 166 -4.07 -1.18 -14.55
CA GLY A 166 -5.00 -0.18 -15.05
C GLY A 166 -6.46 -0.51 -14.73
N ALA A 167 -6.84 -1.79 -14.80
CA ALA A 167 -8.17 -2.25 -14.37
C ALA A 167 -8.36 -2.12 -12.85
N GLU A 168 -7.37 -2.55 -12.05
CA GLU A 168 -7.43 -2.45 -10.59
C GLU A 168 -7.50 -0.99 -10.10
N ILE A 169 -6.81 -0.06 -10.75
CA ILE A 169 -6.93 1.40 -10.49
C ILE A 169 -8.34 1.89 -10.86
N ALA A 170 -8.88 1.48 -12.02
CA ALA A 170 -10.22 1.88 -12.46
C ALA A 170 -11.34 1.36 -11.56
N GLU A 171 -11.15 0.19 -10.94
CA GLU A 171 -12.05 -0.37 -9.91
C GLU A 171 -11.86 0.26 -8.53
N GLY A 172 -10.84 1.10 -8.34
CA GLY A 172 -10.55 1.80 -7.10
C GLY A 172 -9.84 0.98 -6.04
N ALA A 173 -9.12 -0.09 -6.44
CA ALA A 173 -8.32 -0.91 -5.55
C ALA A 173 -7.03 -0.20 -5.09
N TRP A 174 -6.46 0.67 -5.92
CA TRP A 174 -5.20 1.38 -5.66
C TRP A 174 -5.33 2.89 -5.78
N ALA A 175 -4.66 3.62 -4.87
CA ALA A 175 -4.33 5.01 -5.06
C ALA A 175 -2.89 5.15 -5.54
N CYS A 176 -2.70 5.78 -6.71
CA CYS A 176 -1.41 6.11 -7.31
C CYS A 176 -0.94 7.47 -6.77
N LEU A 177 0.21 7.46 -6.09
CA LEU A 177 0.81 8.61 -5.44
C LEU A 177 2.28 8.74 -5.84
N ALA A 178 2.84 9.94 -5.75
CA ALA A 178 4.30 10.09 -5.80
C ALA A 178 4.92 9.49 -4.52
N GLY A 179 5.94 8.64 -4.72
CA GLY A 179 6.81 8.18 -3.64
C GLY A 179 7.84 9.23 -3.27
N GLN A 180 8.49 8.98 -2.14
CA GLN A 180 9.64 9.72 -1.63
C GLN A 180 10.69 8.71 -1.18
N PRO A 181 12.01 9.01 -1.25
CA PRO A 181 13.04 8.07 -0.78
C PRO A 181 12.81 7.63 0.67
N ASP A 182 12.38 8.56 1.53
CA ASP A 182 12.00 8.33 2.93
C ASP A 182 10.95 7.22 3.14
N ASP A 183 10.11 6.88 2.13
CA ASP A 183 9.13 5.79 2.23
C ASP A 183 9.82 4.42 2.27
N VAL A 184 10.92 4.26 1.52
CA VAL A 184 11.68 3.01 1.38
C VAL A 184 12.45 2.72 2.68
N VAL A 185 13.11 3.75 3.20
CA VAL A 185 13.91 3.71 4.43
C VAL A 185 13.11 4.01 5.72
N SER A 186 11.79 4.20 5.61
CA SER A 186 10.91 4.46 6.74
C SER A 186 11.04 3.37 7.80
N THR A 187 11.36 3.77 9.04
CA THR A 187 11.33 2.88 10.23
C THR A 187 9.89 2.61 10.70
N VAL A 188 8.91 3.37 10.19
CA VAL A 188 7.50 3.14 10.42
C VAL A 188 7.02 2.04 9.45
N GLY A 189 6.66 0.88 9.99
CA GLY A 189 6.14 -0.26 9.21
C GLY A 189 4.61 -0.43 9.28
N GLY A 190 4.11 -1.49 8.64
CA GLY A 190 2.71 -1.93 8.73
C GLY A 190 1.69 -0.87 8.32
N ALA A 191 0.54 -0.88 9.01
CA ALA A 191 -0.53 0.09 8.79
C ALA A 191 -0.11 1.55 9.12
N ALA A 192 0.99 1.79 9.83
CA ALA A 192 1.43 3.14 10.16
C ALA A 192 2.10 3.84 8.95
N LEU A 193 2.84 3.12 8.09
CA LEU A 193 3.34 3.68 6.83
C LEU A 193 2.17 4.06 5.91
N TRP A 194 1.20 3.16 5.76
CA TRP A 194 -0.02 3.37 4.98
C TRP A 194 -0.77 4.64 5.42
N ARG A 195 -0.94 4.85 6.73
CA ARG A 195 -1.55 6.08 7.27
C ARG A 195 -0.70 7.32 7.03
N SER A 196 0.62 7.23 7.14
CA SER A 196 1.55 8.34 6.88
C SER A 196 1.45 8.81 5.42
N VAL A 197 1.56 7.87 4.47
CA VAL A 197 1.53 8.12 3.02
C VAL A 197 0.19 8.73 2.58
N LEU A 198 -0.93 8.30 3.16
CA LEU A 198 -2.24 8.92 2.92
C LEU A 198 -2.42 10.25 3.65
N GLY A 199 -1.89 10.38 4.87
CA GLY A 199 -1.99 11.57 5.72
C GLY A 199 -1.26 12.79 5.15
N ARG A 200 -0.14 12.59 4.44
CA ARG A 200 0.56 13.67 3.73
C ARG A 200 -0.15 14.16 2.46
N GLN A 201 -1.19 13.48 2.00
CA GLN A 201 -1.96 13.90 0.83
C GLN A 201 -2.96 15.01 1.21
N THR A 202 -3.22 15.97 0.32
CA THR A 202 -4.22 17.01 0.58
C THR A 202 -5.67 16.54 0.34
N GLY A 203 -6.64 17.17 1.00
CA GLY A 203 -8.07 16.94 0.75
C GLY A 203 -8.61 15.62 1.32
N ARG A 204 -9.61 15.00 0.65
CA ARG A 204 -10.25 13.74 1.14
C ARG A 204 -9.29 12.54 1.22
N ARG A 205 -8.12 12.57 0.58
CA ARG A 205 -7.07 11.53 0.74
C ARG A 205 -6.55 11.49 2.19
N ALA A 206 -6.29 12.63 2.83
CA ALA A 206 -5.90 12.69 4.24
C ALA A 206 -6.95 12.03 5.16
N VAL A 207 -8.24 12.15 4.84
CA VAL A 207 -9.32 11.57 5.66
C VAL A 207 -9.24 10.04 5.67
N LEU A 208 -8.72 9.41 4.61
CA LEU A 208 -8.50 7.96 4.57
C LEU A 208 -7.38 7.48 5.52
N SER A 209 -6.47 8.35 5.96
CA SER A 209 -5.47 7.98 6.99
C SER A 209 -6.10 7.60 8.33
N THR A 210 -7.34 8.03 8.59
CA THR A 210 -8.12 7.63 9.79
C THR A 210 -8.93 6.35 9.58
N ALA A 211 -9.03 5.84 8.35
CA ALA A 211 -9.68 4.55 8.10
C ALA A 211 -8.80 3.41 8.61
N THR A 212 -9.43 2.36 9.11
CA THR A 212 -8.75 1.13 9.52
C THR A 212 -8.32 0.35 8.28
N ALA A 213 -7.06 -0.07 8.22
CA ALA A 213 -6.53 -0.91 7.13
C ALA A 213 -7.10 -2.35 7.14
N ASP A 214 -7.80 -2.70 8.21
CA ASP A 214 -8.57 -3.93 8.40
C ASP A 214 -10.06 -3.55 8.54
N PRO A 215 -10.93 -3.90 7.57
CA PRO A 215 -12.34 -3.55 7.61
C PRO A 215 -13.16 -4.36 8.64
N SER A 216 -12.58 -5.39 9.28
CA SER A 216 -13.26 -6.19 10.31
C SER A 216 -13.29 -5.52 11.70
N GLN A 217 -12.60 -4.38 11.85
CA GLN A 217 -12.47 -3.64 13.12
C GLN A 217 -13.20 -2.28 13.13
N ASN A 218 -14.30 -2.16 12.37
CA ASN A 218 -15.23 -1.02 12.36
C ASN A 218 -16.62 -1.42 12.90
#